data_AF-A0A1F4XYV5-F1
#
_entry.id   AF-A0A1F4XYV5-F1
#
_cell.length_a   1.000
_cell.length_b   1.000
_cell.length_c   1.000
_cell.angle_alpha   90.00
_cell.angle_beta   90.00
_cell.angle_gamma   90.00
#
_symmetry.space_group_name_H-M   'P 1'
#
loop_
_entity.id
_entity.type
_entity.pdbx_description
1 polymer ?
#
loop_
_entity_poly.entity_id
_entity_poly.type
_entity_poly.pdbx_seq_one_letter_code
_entity_poly.pdbx_strand_id
1 'polypeptide(L)'
;MLNPFPELLVYSFFAPTMLRLAVGLLSFYVAYATWKNSGAETKLYIGWANIAANAILGGMFLIGYYTQWAALFALVFWIASFFVPTKYRALVTLSTGTRLLAIAILFSLLLSGAGALAYDLHL
;
A
#
# COMPACT_ATOMS: atom_id res chain seq x y z
N MET A 1 -24.42 0.43 -23.26
CA MET A 1 -24.37 -0.66 -22.27
C MET A 1 -25.43 -0.37 -21.22
N LEU A 2 -26.37 -1.28 -20.98
CA LEU A 2 -27.42 -1.11 -19.98
C LEU A 2 -26.78 -1.32 -18.59
N ASN A 3 -26.17 -0.27 -18.04
CA ASN A 3 -25.70 -0.32 -16.66
C ASN A 3 -26.95 -0.30 -15.77
N PRO A 4 -27.20 -1.33 -14.94
CA PRO A 4 -28.35 -1.33 -14.04
C PRO A 4 -28.30 -0.17 -13.03
N PHE A 5 -27.13 0.43 -12.81
CA PHE A 5 -26.95 1.55 -11.90
C PHE A 5 -26.10 2.68 -12.53
N PRO A 6 -26.66 3.44 -13.47
CA PRO A 6 -25.94 4.50 -14.17
C PRO A 6 -25.54 5.65 -13.23
N GLU A 7 -26.30 5.89 -12.15
CA GLU A 7 -25.98 6.92 -11.15
C GLU A 7 -24.74 6.59 -10.31
N LEU A 8 -24.43 5.30 -10.11
CA LEU A 8 -23.24 4.85 -9.37
C LEU A 8 -21.92 5.19 -10.09
N LEU A 9 -21.95 5.37 -11.42
CA LEU A 9 -20.78 5.82 -12.18
C LEU A 9 -20.33 7.22 -11.79
N VAL A 10 -21.23 8.07 -11.27
CA VAL A 10 -20.87 9.40 -10.76
C VAL A 10 -19.90 9.29 -9.58
N TYR A 11 -20.00 8.22 -8.79
CA TYR A 11 -19.10 7.95 -7.67
C TYR A 11 -17.83 7.17 -8.05
N SER A 12 -17.65 6.84 -9.33
CA SER A 12 -16.45 6.12 -9.80
C SER A 12 -15.14 6.83 -9.43
N PHE A 13 -15.17 8.15 -9.32
CA PHE A 13 -14.03 8.98 -8.92
C PHE A 13 -13.58 8.77 -7.45
N PHE A 14 -14.45 8.21 -6.60
CA PHE A 14 -14.09 7.82 -5.23
C PHE A 14 -13.42 6.45 -5.14
N ALA A 15 -13.53 5.62 -6.18
CA ALA A 15 -12.96 4.27 -6.17
C ALA A 15 -11.44 4.25 -5.94
N PRO A 16 -10.62 5.10 -6.61
CA PRO A 16 -9.19 5.15 -6.34
C PRO A 16 -8.89 5.61 -4.91
N THR A 17 -9.67 6.53 -4.35
CA THR A 17 -9.51 6.99 -2.95
C THR A 17 -9.73 5.85 -1.96
N MET A 18 -10.76 5.03 -2.15
CA MET A 18 -11.02 3.87 -1.27
C MET A 18 -9.90 2.84 -1.34
N LEU A 19 -9.41 2.54 -2.54
CA LEU A 19 -8.27 1.65 -2.75
C LEU A 19 -6.99 2.18 -2.07
N ARG A 20 -6.76 3.49 -2.16
CA ARG A 20 -5.64 4.18 -1.52
C ARG A 20 -5.68 4.03 -0.01
N LEU A 21 -6.83 4.29 0.61
CA LEU A 21 -7.03 4.13 2.05
C LEU A 21 -6.79 2.68 2.48
N ALA A 22 -7.29 1.71 1.71
CA ALA A 22 -7.10 0.29 2.01
C ALA A 22 -5.62 -0.10 2.03
N VAL A 23 -4.85 0.29 1.01
CA VAL A 23 -3.40 0.00 0.95
C VAL A 23 -2.62 0.81 1.99
N GLY A 24 -3.03 2.05 2.27
CA GLY A 24 -2.43 2.88 3.31
C GLY A 24 -2.55 2.24 4.70
N LEU A 25 -3.77 1.85 5.08
CA LEU A 25 -4.03 1.15 6.34
C LEU A 25 -3.31 -0.20 6.41
N LEU A 26 -3.28 -0.94 5.30
CA LEU A 26 -2.57 -2.21 5.22
C LEU A 26 -1.06 -2.02 5.44
N SER A 27 -0.48 -0.97 4.88
CA SER A 27 0.94 -0.63 5.07
C SER A 27 1.22 -0.28 6.54
N PHE A 28 0.36 0.52 7.19
CA PHE A 28 0.47 0.77 8.63
C PHE A 28 0.35 -0.50 9.48
N TYR A 29 -0.57 -1.40 9.11
CA TYR A 29 -0.70 -2.69 9.79
C TYR A 29 0.59 -3.52 9.69
N VAL A 30 1.23 -3.56 8.52
CA VAL A 30 2.52 -4.23 8.35
C VAL A 30 3.59 -3.59 9.21
N ALA A 31 3.70 -2.26 9.23
CA ALA A 31 4.65 -1.54 10.08
C ALA A 31 4.46 -1.90 11.56
N TYR A 32 3.23 -1.88 12.04
CA TYR A 32 2.89 -2.25 13.42
C TYR A 32 3.19 -3.73 13.73
N ALA A 33 2.80 -4.64 12.83
CA ALA A 33 3.03 -6.07 13.02
C ALA A 33 4.52 -6.42 12.99
N THR A 34 5.30 -5.77 12.12
CA THR A 34 6.77 -5.89 12.08
C THR A 34 7.37 -5.38 13.39
N TRP A 35 6.91 -4.24 13.93
CA TRP A 35 7.39 -3.73 15.23
C TRP A 35 7.09 -4.68 16.40
N LYS A 36 5.88 -5.24 16.42
CA LYS A 36 5.41 -6.17 17.47
C LYS A 36 6.10 -7.52 17.41
N ASN A 37 6.29 -8.09 16.23
CA ASN A 37 6.78 -9.46 16.04
C ASN A 37 8.29 -9.56 15.80
N SER A 38 8.99 -8.45 15.55
CA SER A 38 10.45 -8.48 15.38
C SER A 38 11.17 -8.64 16.72
N GLY A 39 11.97 -9.70 16.83
CA GLY A 39 12.93 -9.89 17.93
C GLY A 39 14.10 -8.89 17.85
N ALA A 40 14.91 -8.82 18.91
CA ALA A 40 16.01 -7.85 19.03
C ALA A 40 17.00 -7.92 17.84
N GLU A 41 17.28 -9.12 17.31
CA GLU A 41 18.19 -9.29 16.17
C GLU A 41 17.62 -8.82 14.83
N THR A 42 16.29 -8.94 14.64
CA THR A 42 15.60 -8.47 13.43
C THR A 42 15.39 -6.95 13.44
N LYS A 43 15.42 -6.35 14.63
CA LYS A 43 15.27 -4.91 14.88
C LYS A 43 16.54 -4.07 14.62
N LEU A 44 17.64 -4.63 14.11
CA LEU A 44 18.89 -3.86 14.02
C LEU A 44 18.83 -2.73 12.97
N TYR A 45 18.60 -3.07 11.70
CA TYR A 45 18.53 -2.08 10.60
C TYR A 45 17.42 -2.39 9.60
N ILE A 46 17.29 -3.66 9.21
CA ILE A 46 16.31 -4.10 8.21
C ILE A 46 14.87 -3.99 8.75
N GLY A 47 14.66 -4.32 10.03
CA GLY A 47 13.39 -4.12 10.73
C GLY A 47 12.92 -2.67 10.73
N TRP A 48 13.78 -1.75 11.18
CA TRP A 48 13.45 -0.33 11.22
C TRP A 48 13.24 0.27 9.83
N ALA A 49 14.05 -0.13 8.85
CA ALA A 49 13.86 0.31 7.47
C ALA A 49 12.51 -0.15 6.90
N ASN A 50 12.10 -1.39 7.18
CA ASN A 50 10.80 -1.91 6.75
C ASN A 50 9.63 -1.19 7.43
N ILE A 51 9.73 -0.94 8.75
CA ILE A 51 8.72 -0.18 9.50
C ILE A 51 8.60 1.24 8.95
N ALA A 52 9.73 1.94 8.79
CA ALA A 52 9.76 3.30 8.27
C ALA A 52 9.20 3.38 6.84
N ALA A 53 9.62 2.48 5.96
CA ALA A 53 9.12 2.44 4.58
C ALA A 53 7.61 2.25 4.53
N ASN A 54 7.06 1.27 5.26
CA ASN A 54 5.61 1.03 5.28
C ASN A 54 4.83 2.16 5.95
N ALA A 55 5.38 2.80 7.00
CA ALA A 55 4.74 3.93 7.67
C ALA A 55 4.71 5.18 6.77
N ILE A 56 5.81 5.47 6.08
CA ILE A 56 5.92 6.60 5.15
C ILE A 56 4.98 6.37 3.96
N LEU A 57 5.03 5.20 3.32
CA LEU A 57 4.14 4.86 2.21
C LEU A 57 2.67 4.87 2.64
N GLY A 58 2.37 4.32 3.82
CA GLY A 58 1.04 4.38 4.41
C GLY A 58 0.54 5.82 4.59
N GLY A 59 1.39 6.70 5.13
CA GLY A 59 1.10 8.12 5.27
C GLY A 59 0.88 8.84 3.93
N MET A 60 1.74 8.58 2.95
CA MET A 60 1.60 9.15 1.59
C MET A 60 0.27 8.74 0.95
N PHE A 61 -0.15 7.49 1.12
CA PHE A 61 -1.47 7.03 0.67
C PHE A 61 -2.60 7.69 1.45
N LEU A 62 -2.57 7.77 2.77
CA LEU A 62 -3.66 8.40 3.53
C LEU A 62 -3.82 9.90 3.21
N ILE A 63 -2.70 10.61 3.09
CA ILE A 63 -2.69 12.06 2.81
C ILE A 63 -2.98 12.32 1.31
N GLY A 64 -2.68 11.37 0.44
CA GLY A 64 -2.83 11.54 -1.00
C GLY A 64 -1.73 12.38 -1.64
N TYR A 65 -0.52 12.35 -1.08
CA TYR A 65 0.63 13.11 -1.56
C TYR A 65 1.53 12.23 -2.44
N TYR A 66 1.90 12.71 -3.64
CA TYR A 66 2.69 11.98 -4.65
C TYR A 66 2.23 10.52 -4.83
N THR A 67 0.93 10.34 -5.04
CA THR A 67 0.29 9.01 -5.02
C THR A 67 0.85 8.06 -6.08
N GLN A 68 1.25 8.58 -7.24
CA GLN A 68 1.86 7.78 -8.30
C GLN A 68 3.24 7.25 -7.90
N TRP A 69 4.10 8.11 -7.36
CA TRP A 69 5.41 7.70 -6.85
C TRP A 69 5.27 6.76 -5.65
N ALA A 70 4.35 7.05 -4.72
CA ALA A 70 4.04 6.17 -3.60
C ALA A 70 3.57 4.79 -4.09
N ALA A 71 2.70 4.74 -5.10
CA ALA A 71 2.23 3.49 -5.70
C ALA A 71 3.37 2.70 -6.34
N LEU A 72 4.28 3.36 -7.06
CA LEU A 72 5.44 2.72 -7.67
C LEU A 72 6.40 2.14 -6.62
N PHE A 73 6.78 2.94 -5.62
CA PHE A 73 7.69 2.48 -4.56
C PHE A 73 7.05 1.36 -3.72
N ALA A 74 5.77 1.48 -3.38
CA ALA A 74 5.04 0.43 -2.70
C ALA A 74 4.98 -0.83 -3.56
N LEU A 75 4.72 -0.73 -4.87
CA LEU A 75 4.68 -1.89 -5.75
C LEU A 75 6.00 -2.67 -5.72
N VAL A 76 7.12 -1.97 -5.91
CA VAL A 76 8.46 -2.57 -5.86
C VAL A 76 8.72 -3.20 -4.49
N PHE A 77 8.37 -2.50 -3.41
CA PHE A 77 8.57 -2.99 -2.05
C PHE A 77 7.75 -4.26 -1.74
N TRP A 78 6.49 -4.30 -2.15
CA TRP A 78 5.62 -5.45 -1.95
C TRP A 78 6.04 -6.65 -2.81
N ILE A 79 6.54 -6.43 -4.02
CA ILE A 79 7.17 -7.48 -4.84
C ILE A 79 8.44 -7.99 -4.17
N ALA A 80 9.32 -7.11 -3.70
CA ALA A 80 10.56 -7.47 -3.01
C ALA A 80 10.28 -8.31 -1.74
N SER A 81 9.13 -8.11 -1.08
CA SER A 81 8.70 -8.90 0.09
C SER A 81 8.58 -10.40 -0.19
N PHE A 82 8.43 -10.83 -1.44
CA PHE A 82 8.39 -12.25 -1.82
C PHE A 82 9.78 -12.90 -1.80
N PHE A 83 10.82 -12.11 -2.01
CA PHE A 83 12.22 -12.57 -2.06
C PHE A 83 12.93 -12.45 -0.70
N VAL A 84 12.22 -12.00 0.34
CA VAL A 84 12.77 -11.89 1.69
C VAL A 84 13.08 -13.29 2.23
N PRO A 85 14.33 -13.55 2.69
CA PRO A 85 14.73 -14.85 3.22
C PRO A 85 13.84 -15.32 4.38
N THR A 86 13.69 -16.62 4.55
CA THR A 86 12.91 -17.23 5.64
C THR A 86 13.40 -16.82 7.04
N LYS A 87 14.69 -16.50 7.19
CA LYS A 87 15.27 -15.92 8.41
C LYS A 87 14.58 -14.61 8.85
N TYR A 88 13.99 -13.90 7.90
CA TYR A 88 13.35 -12.60 8.07
C TYR A 88 11.83 -12.66 7.91
N ARG A 89 11.22 -13.85 8.09
CA ARG A 89 9.78 -14.04 7.95
C ARG A 89 8.94 -13.17 8.90
N ALA A 90 9.52 -12.72 10.01
CA ALA A 90 8.90 -11.75 10.91
C ALA A 90 8.60 -10.38 10.25
N LEU A 91 9.31 -10.04 9.16
CA LEU A 91 9.06 -8.83 8.34
C LEU A 91 7.93 -9.02 7.32
N VAL A 92 7.50 -10.26 7.09
CA VAL A 92 6.46 -10.62 6.12
C VAL A 92 5.33 -11.30 6.90
N THR A 93 4.57 -10.47 7.61
CA THR A 93 3.48 -10.89 8.49
C THR A 93 2.18 -11.26 7.76
N LEU A 94 2.04 -10.84 6.50
CA LEU A 94 0.85 -11.05 5.70
C LEU A 94 0.89 -12.35 4.89
N SER A 95 -0.29 -12.95 4.70
CA SER A 95 -0.46 -14.08 3.80
C SER A 95 -0.06 -13.72 2.37
N THR A 96 0.36 -14.71 1.58
CA THR A 96 0.66 -14.52 0.15
C THR A 96 -0.53 -13.94 -0.61
N GLY A 97 -1.76 -14.37 -0.29
CA GLY A 97 -2.97 -13.84 -0.92
C GLY A 97 -3.15 -12.34 -0.66
N THR A 98 -2.96 -11.89 0.59
CA THR A 98 -3.09 -10.47 0.92
C THR A 98 -2.02 -9.62 0.24
N ARG A 99 -0.80 -10.15 0.07
CA ARG A 99 0.27 -9.46 -0.67
C ARG A 99 -0.02 -9.35 -2.16
N LEU A 100 -0.53 -10.41 -2.78
CA LEU A 100 -0.97 -10.37 -4.18
C LEU A 100 -2.12 -9.38 -4.38
N LEU A 101 -3.07 -9.34 -3.44
CA LEU A 101 -4.17 -8.38 -3.48
C LEU A 101 -3.66 -6.94 -3.37
N ALA A 102 -2.73 -6.67 -2.45
CA ALA A 102 -2.10 -5.35 -2.32
C ALA A 102 -1.40 -4.93 -3.62
N ILE A 103 -0.66 -5.84 -4.26
CA ILE A 103 0.00 -5.60 -5.56
C ILE A 103 -1.04 -5.29 -6.64
N ALA A 104 -2.13 -6.05 -6.73
CA ALA A 104 -3.20 -5.80 -7.69
C ALA A 104 -3.84 -4.42 -7.49
N ILE A 105 -4.06 -4.01 -6.22
CA ILE A 105 -4.58 -2.68 -5.90
C ILE A 105 -3.56 -1.59 -6.28
N LEU A 106 -2.28 -1.80 -6.02
CA LEU A 106 -1.21 -0.85 -6.40
C LEU A 106 -1.09 -0.68 -7.92
N PHE A 107 -1.21 -1.77 -8.69
CA PHE A 107 -1.31 -1.70 -10.15
C PHE A 107 -2.55 -0.92 -10.59
N SER A 108 -3.70 -1.16 -9.97
CA SER A 108 -4.92 -0.41 -10.26
C SER A 108 -4.74 1.08 -9.97
N LEU A 109 -4.09 1.46 -8.85
CA LEU A 109 -3.81 2.84 -8.49
C LEU A 109 -2.84 3.53 -9.47
N LEU A 110 -1.84 2.80 -9.99
CA LEU A 110 -0.94 3.31 -11.02
C LEU A 110 -1.67 3.65 -12.32
N LEU A 111 -2.67 2.84 -12.71
CA LEU A 111 -3.43 3.03 -13.95
C LEU A 111 -4.58 4.03 -13.80
N SER A 112 -5.30 3.99 -12.67
CA SER A 112 -6.47 4.84 -12.40
C SER A 112 -6.09 6.22 -11.83
N GLY A 113 -4.84 6.41 -11.42
CA GLY A 113 -4.33 7.65 -10.88
C GLY A 113 -4.72 7.93 -9.43
N ALA A 114 -4.51 9.17 -9.02
CA ALA A 114 -4.51 9.58 -7.63
C ALA A 114 -5.90 9.50 -6.95
N GLY A 115 -6.99 9.71 -7.69
CA GLY A 115 -8.36 9.79 -7.18
C GLY A 115 -8.78 11.17 -6.67
N ALA A 116 -10.06 11.33 -6.33
CA ALA A 116 -10.72 12.61 -6.01
C ALA A 116 -10.09 13.49 -4.94
N LEU A 117 -9.46 12.85 -3.96
CA LEU A 117 -8.94 13.49 -2.75
C LEU A 117 -7.42 13.38 -2.69
N ALA A 118 -6.74 13.36 -3.84
CA ALA A 118 -5.30 13.45 -3.85
C ALA A 118 -4.87 14.91 -3.75
N TYR A 119 -3.95 15.19 -2.84
CA TYR A 119 -3.27 16.47 -2.75
C TYR A 119 -2.27 16.68 -3.91
N ASP A 120 -2.09 15.66 -4.74
CA ASP A 120 -1.34 15.64 -6.01
C ASP A 120 -2.05 16.43 -7.14
N LEU A 121 -2.98 17.32 -6.81
CA LEU A 121 -3.61 18.24 -7.76
C LEU A 121 -2.75 19.51 -7.88
N HIS A 122 -1.74 19.44 -8.73
CA HIS A 122 -1.48 20.49 -9.72
C HIS A 122 -0.71 19.88 -10.90
N LEU A 123 -1.46 19.51 -11.94
CA LEU A 123 -1.21 19.85 -13.35
C LEU A 123 -2.47 19.51 -14.16
#